data_AF-A0A2G6I0P5-F1
#
_entry.id   AF-A0A2G6I0P5-F1
#
_cell.length_a   1.000
_cell.length_b   1.000
_cell.length_c   1.000
_cell.angle_alpha   90.00
_cell.angle_beta   90.00
_cell.angle_gamma   90.00
#
_symmetry.space_group_name_H-M   'P 1'
#
loop_
_entity.id
_entity.type
_entity.pdbx_description
1 polymer ?
#
loop_
_entity_poly.entity_id
_entity_poly.type
_entity_poly.pdbx_seq_one_letter_code
_entity_poly.pdbx_strand_id
1 'polypeptide(L)'
;MEDRKEIIRAIDEKQAVIAEEQTEEEQLLTVLGEALYNARSGAGTDTDKTGKLNFTEAGRQLDEIQKLEKSLGSLRTNEGKRQSLSDESRALKLEARNIKNRLDSLFTDLGKASWEVWKSGTSVPDELRDALADLIKNDSKRRAADDKSAAADSAEDESANNESADNNTEESGEKRRKPWAFLAQGRSFLRNTKRKTAGVIMDWQWGKAGRRVWKTVAPELLANTSAESVLAGMKKLQARQEAIAGREAALAEQLSSLDSDLAGMPGKGSARKRGGSMERMVESRKKELQGEFLILGRSYVEGNTGALNPENQAVKKALKAWKEVSSRIQKKQEEADILCAHKALLESQEEIKIKAGKISRLEEEVKSRQARIRALKKELKAL
;
A
#
# COMPACT_ATOMS: atom_id res chain seq x y z
N MET A 1 2.17 -62.81 -11.86
CA MET A 1 2.39 -61.50 -12.52
C MET A 1 1.24 -60.53 -12.29
N GLU A 2 -0.02 -60.85 -12.62
CA GLU A 2 -1.19 -59.99 -12.31
C GLU A 2 -1.45 -59.88 -10.79
N ASP A 3 -1.56 -61.01 -10.08
CA ASP A 3 -1.79 -61.03 -8.62
C ASP A 3 -0.74 -60.24 -7.82
N ARG A 4 0.52 -60.25 -8.28
CA ARG A 4 1.61 -59.50 -7.65
C ARG A 4 1.44 -57.99 -7.81
N LYS A 5 0.98 -57.53 -8.99
CA LYS A 5 0.74 -56.11 -9.24
C LYS A 5 -0.44 -55.61 -8.42
N GLU A 6 -1.47 -56.43 -8.25
CA GLU A 6 -2.63 -56.12 -7.43
C GLU A 6 -2.26 -55.97 -5.95
N ILE A 7 -1.43 -56.87 -5.41
CA ILE A 7 -0.96 -56.77 -4.02
C ILE A 7 -0.07 -55.55 -3.78
N ILE A 8 0.80 -55.21 -4.74
CA ILE A 8 1.63 -54.00 -4.63
C ILE A 8 0.74 -52.76 -4.58
N ARG A 9 -0.25 -52.65 -5.48
CA ARG A 9 -1.21 -51.54 -5.44
C ARG A 9 -1.96 -51.48 -4.10
N ALA A 10 -2.42 -52.63 -3.59
CA ALA A 10 -3.12 -52.69 -2.30
C ALA A 10 -2.23 -52.25 -1.12
N ILE A 11 -0.94 -52.59 -1.14
CA ILE A 11 0.04 -52.11 -0.14
C ILE A 11 0.17 -50.60 -0.23
N ASP A 12 0.38 -50.05 -1.43
CA ASP A 12 0.56 -48.61 -1.64
C ASP A 12 -0.69 -47.82 -1.19
N GLU A 13 -1.89 -48.32 -1.53
CA GLU A 13 -3.16 -47.74 -1.08
C GLU A 13 -3.29 -47.77 0.45
N LYS A 14 -2.94 -48.88 1.11
CA LYS A 14 -2.95 -48.98 2.58
C LYS A 14 -1.95 -48.04 3.23
N GLN A 15 -0.74 -47.92 2.66
CA GLN A 15 0.29 -47.01 3.16
C GLN A 15 -0.12 -45.54 3.03
N ALA A 16 -0.78 -45.15 1.93
CA ALA A 16 -1.31 -43.81 1.76
C ALA A 16 -2.36 -43.48 2.84
N VAL A 17 -3.28 -44.41 3.09
CA VAL A 17 -4.31 -44.26 4.12
C VAL A 17 -3.71 -44.21 5.53
N ILE A 18 -2.67 -45.00 5.82
CA ILE A 18 -1.93 -44.94 7.10
C ILE A 18 -1.29 -43.55 7.26
N ALA A 19 -0.68 -43.00 6.22
CA ALA A 19 -0.07 -41.67 6.27
C ALA A 19 -1.10 -40.57 6.56
N GLU A 20 -2.30 -40.65 5.94
CA GLU A 20 -3.40 -39.73 6.25
C GLU A 20 -3.83 -39.85 7.72
N GLU A 21 -4.04 -41.07 8.25
CA GLU A 21 -4.43 -41.23 9.64
C GLU A 21 -3.33 -40.80 10.62
N GLN A 22 -2.05 -40.97 10.28
CA GLN A 22 -0.93 -40.45 11.08
C GLN A 22 -0.96 -38.91 11.16
N THR A 23 -1.35 -38.22 10.08
CA THR A 23 -1.52 -36.76 10.15
C THR A 23 -2.71 -36.36 11.03
N GLU A 24 -3.79 -37.13 11.03
CA GLU A 24 -4.93 -36.95 11.94
C GLU A 24 -4.51 -37.20 13.40
N GLU A 25 -3.70 -38.23 13.64
CA GLU A 25 -3.14 -38.54 14.97
C GLU A 25 -2.29 -37.39 15.51
N GLU A 26 -1.40 -36.81 14.70
CA GLU A 26 -0.58 -35.65 15.09
C GLU A 26 -1.42 -34.42 15.42
N GLN A 27 -2.48 -34.16 14.65
CA GLN A 27 -3.42 -33.07 14.96
C GLN A 27 -4.14 -33.31 16.29
N LEU A 28 -4.61 -34.53 16.54
CA LEU A 28 -5.26 -34.89 17.80
C LEU A 28 -4.31 -34.81 19.00
N LEU A 29 -3.04 -35.20 18.82
CA LEU A 29 -2.01 -35.02 19.85
C LEU A 29 -1.74 -33.54 20.14
N THR A 30 -1.74 -32.68 19.11
CA THR A 30 -1.62 -31.23 19.28
C THR A 30 -2.81 -30.67 20.08
N VAL A 31 -4.04 -31.08 19.75
CA VAL A 31 -5.26 -30.69 20.49
C VAL A 31 -5.23 -31.20 21.93
N LEU A 32 -4.76 -32.43 22.14
CA LEU A 32 -4.57 -32.98 23.48
C LEU A 32 -3.55 -32.17 24.27
N GLY A 33 -2.42 -31.80 23.66
CA GLY A 33 -1.41 -30.94 24.26
C GLY A 33 -1.95 -29.57 24.65
N GLU A 34 -2.70 -28.92 23.77
CA GLU A 34 -3.35 -27.64 24.08
C GLU A 34 -4.35 -27.78 25.24
N ALA A 35 -5.17 -28.83 25.24
CA ALA A 35 -6.12 -29.10 26.32
C ALA A 35 -5.41 -29.35 27.67
N LEU A 36 -4.28 -30.06 27.65
CA LEU A 36 -3.43 -30.29 28.83
C LEU A 36 -2.80 -28.99 29.33
N TYR A 37 -2.29 -28.15 28.44
CA TYR A 37 -1.76 -26.83 28.77
C TYR A 37 -2.82 -25.95 29.46
N ASN A 38 -4.02 -25.87 28.88
CA ASN A 38 -5.14 -25.10 29.43
C ASN A 38 -5.69 -25.67 30.73
N ALA A 39 -5.67 -27.00 30.91
CA ALA A 39 -6.05 -27.65 32.16
C ALA A 39 -5.08 -27.30 33.30
N ARG A 40 -3.79 -27.16 32.98
CA ARG A 40 -2.73 -26.88 33.96
C ARG A 40 -2.60 -25.39 34.28
N SER A 41 -2.81 -24.49 33.32
CA SER A 41 -2.69 -23.04 33.57
C SER A 41 -3.67 -22.51 34.62
N GLY A 42 -4.70 -23.28 34.99
CA GLY A 42 -5.61 -23.02 36.10
C GLY A 42 -5.27 -23.71 37.43
N ALA A 43 -4.31 -24.64 37.47
CA ALA A 43 -3.97 -25.44 38.65
C ALA A 43 -2.48 -25.30 38.99
N GLY A 44 -2.18 -24.52 40.03
CA GLY A 44 -0.81 -24.31 40.49
C GLY A 44 -0.13 -25.58 41.02
N THR A 45 1.13 -25.81 40.59
CA THR A 45 2.12 -26.82 41.08
C THR A 45 1.70 -28.30 40.91
N ASP A 46 2.53 -29.32 40.70
CA ASP A 46 3.98 -29.56 40.72
C ASP A 46 4.19 -30.86 39.89
N THR A 47 5.00 -30.87 38.83
CA THR A 47 5.34 -32.09 38.07
C THR A 47 6.82 -32.17 37.71
N ASP A 48 7.28 -33.34 37.28
CA ASP A 48 8.68 -33.66 36.93
C ASP A 48 9.32 -32.73 35.90
N LYS A 49 10.66 -32.74 35.86
CA LYS A 49 11.53 -31.78 35.13
C LYS A 49 11.19 -31.65 33.64
N THR A 50 10.85 -32.74 32.94
CA THR A 50 10.55 -32.74 31.49
C THR A 50 9.19 -32.12 31.17
N GLY A 51 8.16 -32.51 31.92
CA GLY A 51 6.83 -31.92 31.83
C GLY A 51 6.77 -30.47 32.34
N LYS A 52 7.73 -29.98 33.14
CA LYS A 52 7.84 -28.55 33.45
C LYS A 52 8.35 -27.73 32.27
N LEU A 53 9.37 -28.22 31.57
CA LEU A 53 10.04 -27.49 30.48
C LEU A 53 9.10 -27.18 29.30
N ASN A 54 8.33 -28.16 28.82
CA ASN A 54 7.47 -27.96 27.64
C ASN A 54 6.29 -27.03 27.94
N PHE A 55 5.74 -27.06 29.15
CA PHE A 55 4.69 -26.11 29.55
C PHE A 55 5.24 -24.69 29.72
N THR A 56 6.46 -24.54 30.26
CA THR A 56 7.10 -23.22 30.34
C THR A 56 7.42 -22.65 28.98
N GLU A 57 7.87 -23.49 28.03
CA GLU A 57 8.16 -23.05 26.67
C GLU A 57 6.88 -22.69 25.92
N ALA A 58 5.82 -23.52 25.98
CA ALA A 58 4.52 -23.18 25.42
C ALA A 58 3.96 -21.85 25.97
N GLY A 59 4.09 -21.62 27.29
CA GLY A 59 3.69 -20.35 27.92
C GLY A 59 4.51 -19.16 27.44
N ARG A 60 5.83 -19.33 27.32
CA ARG A 60 6.71 -18.29 26.75
C ARG A 60 6.33 -17.95 25.31
N GLN A 61 6.07 -18.95 24.48
CA GLN A 61 5.66 -18.78 23.09
C GLN A 61 4.32 -18.02 23.00
N LEU A 62 3.34 -18.36 23.85
CA LEU A 62 2.07 -17.62 23.96
C LEU A 62 2.26 -16.16 24.37
N ASP A 63 3.09 -15.90 25.38
CA ASP A 63 3.39 -14.54 25.84
C ASP A 63 4.07 -13.71 24.74
N GLU A 64 5.02 -14.31 24.01
CA GLU A 64 5.69 -13.67 22.88
C GLU A 64 4.70 -13.38 21.73
N ILE A 65 3.82 -14.33 21.39
CA ILE A 65 2.75 -14.12 20.40
C ILE A 65 1.84 -12.97 20.82
N GLN A 66 1.36 -12.94 22.07
CA GLN A 66 0.50 -11.86 22.57
C GLN A 66 1.20 -10.49 22.54
N LYS A 67 2.48 -10.43 22.91
CA LYS A 67 3.28 -9.19 22.83
C LYS A 67 3.40 -8.70 21.38
N LEU A 68 3.67 -9.61 20.44
CA LEU A 68 3.77 -9.31 19.02
C LEU A 68 2.41 -8.87 18.44
N GLU A 69 1.32 -9.56 18.76
CA GLU A 69 -0.04 -9.24 18.31
C GLU A 69 -0.51 -7.88 18.85
N LYS A 70 -0.26 -7.57 20.13
CA LYS A 70 -0.51 -6.23 20.70
C LYS A 70 0.25 -5.15 19.94
N SER A 71 1.53 -5.40 19.69
CA SER A 71 2.39 -4.46 18.96
C SER A 71 1.96 -4.28 17.51
N LEU A 72 1.50 -5.34 16.83
CA LEU A 72 0.88 -5.29 15.50
C LEU A 72 -0.41 -4.47 15.51
N GLY A 73 -1.25 -4.62 16.53
CA GLY A 73 -2.45 -3.81 16.72
C GLY A 73 -2.11 -2.32 16.80
N SER A 74 -1.16 -1.96 17.68
CA SER A 74 -0.66 -0.59 17.80
C SER A 74 -0.08 -0.05 16.50
N LEU A 75 0.70 -0.86 15.76
CA LEU A 75 1.28 -0.48 14.48
C LEU A 75 0.18 -0.13 13.45
N ARG A 76 -0.84 -0.98 13.32
CA ARG A 76 -1.97 -0.77 12.40
C ARG A 76 -2.77 0.48 12.77
N THR A 77 -3.03 0.71 14.06
CA THR A 77 -3.69 1.94 14.52
C THR A 77 -2.86 3.19 14.21
N ASN A 78 -1.55 3.15 14.46
CA ASN A 78 -0.66 4.28 14.18
C ASN A 78 -0.52 4.55 12.68
N GLU A 79 -0.45 3.51 11.84
CA GLU A 79 -0.45 3.65 10.39
C GLU A 79 -1.76 4.26 9.86
N GLY A 80 -2.91 3.81 10.38
CA GLY A 80 -4.21 4.40 10.05
C GLY A 80 -4.32 5.88 10.45
N LYS A 81 -3.87 6.23 11.66
CA LYS A 81 -3.81 7.63 12.11
C LYS A 81 -2.89 8.45 11.23
N ARG A 82 -1.69 7.95 10.92
CA ARG A 82 -0.70 8.64 10.06
C ARG A 82 -1.26 8.92 8.67
N GLN A 83 -1.98 7.96 8.08
CA GLN A 83 -2.64 8.13 6.79
C GLN A 83 -3.73 9.22 6.87
N SER A 84 -4.58 9.17 7.89
CA SER A 84 -5.63 10.18 8.12
C SER A 84 -5.04 11.59 8.30
N LEU A 85 -3.97 11.75 9.08
CA LEU A 85 -3.29 13.04 9.27
C LEU A 85 -2.62 13.53 7.97
N SER A 86 -2.06 12.63 7.18
CA SER A 86 -1.50 12.95 5.87
C SER A 86 -2.58 13.45 4.91
N ASP A 87 -3.75 12.80 4.88
CA ASP A 87 -4.85 13.21 4.02
C ASP A 87 -5.48 14.53 4.48
N GLU A 88 -5.59 14.76 5.80
CA GLU A 88 -5.98 16.05 6.35
C GLU A 88 -4.99 17.15 5.96
N SER A 89 -3.67 16.91 6.08
CA SER A 89 -2.65 17.87 5.64
C SER A 89 -2.75 18.19 4.14
N ARG A 90 -3.03 17.19 3.28
CA ARG A 90 -3.24 17.43 1.84
C ARG A 90 -4.47 18.29 1.58
N ALA A 91 -5.58 18.02 2.27
CA ALA A 91 -6.81 18.80 2.15
C ALA A 91 -6.59 20.26 2.59
N LEU A 92 -5.90 20.48 3.71
CA LEU A 92 -5.55 21.81 4.21
C LEU A 92 -4.62 22.57 3.25
N LYS A 93 -3.64 21.90 2.65
CA LYS A 93 -2.78 22.51 1.61
C LYS A 93 -3.56 22.93 0.38
N LEU A 94 -4.54 22.12 -0.03
CA LEU A 94 -5.43 22.47 -1.14
C LEU A 94 -6.31 23.67 -0.77
N GLU A 95 -6.87 23.69 0.43
CA GLU A 95 -7.65 24.82 0.94
C GLU A 95 -6.82 26.09 1.00
N ALA A 96 -5.59 26.04 1.52
CA ALA A 96 -4.66 27.18 1.56
C ALA A 96 -4.35 27.73 0.17
N ARG A 97 -4.17 26.86 -0.85
CA ARG A 97 -4.01 27.29 -2.24
C ARG A 97 -5.26 27.97 -2.78
N ASN A 98 -6.44 27.43 -2.48
CA ASN A 98 -7.71 28.02 -2.91
C ASN A 98 -7.94 29.40 -2.25
N ILE A 99 -7.62 29.52 -0.96
CA ILE A 99 -7.67 30.80 -0.24
C ILE A 99 -6.71 31.80 -0.88
N LYS A 100 -5.47 31.41 -1.18
CA LYS A 100 -4.49 32.28 -1.85
C LYS A 100 -5.02 32.80 -3.19
N ASN A 101 -5.57 31.92 -4.03
CA ASN A 101 -6.14 32.31 -5.32
C ASN A 101 -7.33 33.26 -5.15
N ARG A 102 -8.17 33.03 -4.13
CA ARG A 102 -9.31 33.90 -3.82
C ARG A 102 -8.88 35.26 -3.28
N LEU A 103 -7.84 35.32 -2.44
CA LEU A 103 -7.24 36.55 -1.95
C LEU A 103 -6.66 37.38 -3.11
N ASP A 104 -6.02 36.76 -4.09
CA ASP A 104 -5.52 37.44 -5.30
C ASP A 104 -6.65 38.13 -6.09
N SER A 105 -7.83 37.51 -6.20
CA SER A 105 -9.02 38.14 -6.78
C SER A 105 -9.52 39.30 -5.93
N LEU A 106 -9.65 39.11 -4.62
CA LEU A 106 -10.14 40.14 -3.71
C LEU A 106 -9.20 41.35 -3.62
N PHE A 107 -7.89 41.18 -3.79
CA PHE A 107 -6.98 42.32 -3.93
C PHE A 107 -7.29 43.15 -5.17
N THR A 108 -7.71 42.52 -6.26
CA THR A 108 -8.10 43.23 -7.48
C THR A 108 -9.40 43.99 -7.24
N ASP A 109 -10.38 43.37 -6.59
CA ASP A 109 -11.66 43.99 -6.24
C ASP A 109 -11.49 45.13 -5.23
N LEU A 110 -10.61 44.96 -4.25
CA LEU A 110 -10.25 46.01 -3.29
C LEU A 110 -9.60 47.20 -4.00
N GLY A 111 -8.71 46.94 -4.96
CA GLY A 111 -8.11 47.99 -5.79
C GLY A 111 -9.14 48.78 -6.58
N LYS A 112 -10.13 48.10 -7.18
CA LYS A 112 -11.24 48.73 -7.91
C LYS A 112 -12.15 49.53 -6.97
N ALA A 113 -12.58 48.94 -5.85
CA ALA A 113 -13.46 49.61 -4.89
C ALA A 113 -12.79 50.85 -4.26
N SER A 114 -11.52 50.73 -3.88
CA SER A 114 -10.72 51.83 -3.33
C SER A 114 -10.53 52.99 -4.31
N TRP A 115 -10.46 52.67 -5.60
CA TRP A 115 -10.35 53.66 -6.67
C TRP A 115 -11.65 54.43 -6.90
N GLU A 116 -12.80 53.77 -6.79
CA GLU A 116 -14.10 54.45 -6.83
C GLU A 116 -14.28 55.37 -5.62
N VAL A 117 -13.83 54.96 -4.43
CA VAL A 117 -13.78 55.82 -3.24
C VAL A 117 -12.91 57.06 -3.50
N TRP A 118 -11.70 56.88 -4.03
CA TRP A 118 -10.83 58.00 -4.38
C TRP A 118 -11.43 58.96 -5.42
N LYS A 119 -12.08 58.42 -6.46
CA LYS A 119 -12.75 59.22 -7.51
C LYS A 119 -13.93 60.03 -7.00
N SER A 120 -14.63 59.55 -5.97
CA SER A 120 -15.83 60.21 -5.44
C SER A 120 -15.54 61.57 -4.79
N GLY A 121 -14.27 61.93 -4.58
CA GLY A 121 -13.85 63.25 -4.12
C GLY A 121 -14.17 63.58 -2.66
N THR A 122 -14.72 62.63 -1.89
CA THR A 122 -14.92 62.78 -0.45
C THR A 122 -13.58 62.65 0.26
N SER A 123 -13.11 63.73 0.91
CA SER A 123 -11.95 63.83 1.81
C SER A 123 -11.07 62.57 1.87
N VAL A 124 -10.33 62.33 0.78
CA VAL A 124 -9.59 61.10 0.59
C VAL A 124 -8.34 61.14 1.46
N PRO A 125 -8.12 60.17 2.37
CA PRO A 125 -6.90 60.12 3.18
C PRO A 125 -5.64 60.07 2.29
N ASP A 126 -4.58 60.78 2.68
CA ASP A 126 -3.31 60.81 1.95
C ASP A 126 -2.73 59.39 1.77
N GLU A 127 -2.93 58.52 2.76
CA GLU A 127 -2.55 57.10 2.73
C GLU A 127 -3.23 56.32 1.58
N LEU A 128 -4.50 56.64 1.27
CA LEU A 128 -5.24 56.02 0.17
C LEU A 128 -4.74 56.55 -1.18
N ARG A 129 -4.43 57.85 -1.25
CA ARG A 129 -3.83 58.48 -2.43
C ARG A 129 -2.46 57.86 -2.75
N ASP A 130 -1.63 57.64 -1.75
CA ASP A 130 -0.32 57.01 -1.88
C ASP A 130 -0.42 55.54 -2.30
N ALA A 131 -1.35 54.80 -1.71
CA ALA A 131 -1.62 53.41 -2.10
C ALA A 131 -2.04 53.29 -3.58
N LEU A 132 -2.77 54.28 -4.10
CA LEU A 132 -3.28 54.35 -5.47
C LEU A 132 -2.38 55.13 -6.44
N ALA A 133 -1.24 55.68 -6.01
CA ALA A 133 -0.42 56.61 -6.80
C ALA A 133 -0.03 56.11 -8.20
N ASP A 134 0.26 54.80 -8.34
CA ASP A 134 0.57 54.18 -9.63
C ASP A 134 -0.63 54.25 -10.60
N LEU A 135 -1.85 54.06 -10.09
CA LEU A 135 -3.09 54.14 -10.88
C LEU A 135 -3.43 55.59 -11.21
N ILE A 136 -3.28 56.50 -10.25
CA ILE A 136 -3.49 57.95 -10.44
C ILE A 136 -2.59 58.48 -11.55
N LYS A 137 -1.30 58.09 -11.52
CA LYS A 137 -0.31 58.46 -12.54
C LYS A 137 -0.61 57.88 -13.92
N ASN A 138 -1.24 56.70 -13.99
CA ASN A 138 -1.61 56.09 -15.26
C ASN A 138 -2.90 56.69 -15.83
N ASP A 139 -3.88 57.01 -14.98
CA ASP A 139 -5.11 57.69 -15.40
C ASP A 139 -4.81 59.11 -15.93
N SER A 140 -3.92 59.86 -15.28
CA SER A 140 -3.49 61.19 -15.77
C SER A 140 -2.76 61.14 -17.11
N LYS A 141 -1.86 60.14 -17.29
CA LYS A 141 -1.19 59.91 -18.58
C LYS A 141 -2.16 59.51 -19.69
N ARG A 142 -3.19 58.73 -19.35
CA ARG A 142 -4.22 58.31 -20.30
C ARG A 142 -5.07 59.51 -20.72
N ARG A 143 -5.60 60.29 -19.78
CA ARG A 143 -6.33 61.52 -20.08
C ARG A 143 -5.51 62.50 -20.91
N ALA A 144 -4.24 62.72 -20.56
CA ALA A 144 -3.35 63.58 -21.35
C ALA A 144 -3.04 63.04 -22.76
N ALA A 145 -3.22 61.74 -23.02
CA ALA A 145 -3.13 61.17 -24.35
C ALA A 145 -4.46 61.31 -25.11
N ASP A 146 -5.58 61.06 -24.43
CA ASP A 146 -6.94 61.21 -24.97
C ASP A 146 -7.23 62.69 -25.33
N ASP A 147 -6.80 63.64 -24.49
CA ASP A 147 -6.89 65.09 -24.73
C ASP A 147 -6.02 65.52 -25.93
N LYS A 148 -4.85 64.88 -26.11
CA LYS A 148 -3.99 65.13 -27.28
C LYS A 148 -4.56 64.56 -28.57
N SER A 149 -5.22 63.41 -28.52
CA SER A 149 -5.94 62.89 -29.69
C SER A 149 -7.17 63.72 -30.01
N ALA A 150 -7.94 64.14 -29.01
CA ALA A 150 -9.10 65.02 -29.24
C ALA A 150 -8.68 66.39 -29.80
N ALA A 151 -7.53 66.92 -29.35
CA ALA A 151 -6.95 68.13 -29.91
C ALA A 151 -6.38 67.94 -31.32
N ALA A 152 -5.86 66.74 -31.65
CA ALA A 152 -5.40 66.40 -33.00
C ALA A 152 -6.57 66.20 -33.97
N ASP A 153 -7.63 65.50 -33.55
CA ASP A 153 -8.86 65.30 -34.34
C ASP A 153 -9.59 66.63 -34.58
N SER A 154 -9.59 67.54 -33.60
CA SER A 154 -10.13 68.90 -33.75
C SER A 154 -9.28 69.78 -34.68
N ALA A 155 -7.97 69.53 -34.77
CA ALA A 155 -7.07 70.25 -35.69
C ALA A 155 -7.18 69.73 -37.13
N GLU A 156 -7.54 68.45 -37.33
CA GLU A 156 -7.79 67.90 -38.67
C GLU A 156 -9.13 68.39 -39.25
N ASP A 157 -10.16 68.61 -38.42
CA ASP A 157 -11.45 69.20 -38.87
C ASP A 157 -11.35 70.70 -39.24
N GLU A 158 -10.41 71.47 -38.65
CA GLU A 158 -10.14 72.85 -39.08
C GLU A 158 -9.30 72.95 -40.37
N SER A 159 -8.54 71.91 -40.73
CA SER A 159 -7.78 71.86 -42.00
C SER A 159 -8.63 71.41 -43.20
N ALA A 160 -9.70 70.64 -42.97
CA ALA A 160 -10.54 70.09 -44.05
C ALA A 160 -11.50 71.12 -44.69
N ASN A 161 -11.63 72.31 -44.11
CA ASN A 161 -12.49 73.38 -44.64
C ASN A 161 -11.73 74.49 -45.39
N ASN A 162 -10.41 74.37 -45.58
CA ASN A 162 -9.58 75.44 -46.16
C ASN A 162 -8.68 75.03 -47.34
N GLU A 163 -8.85 73.83 -47.92
CA GLU A 163 -8.17 73.46 -49.18
C GLU A 163 -9.17 73.14 -50.29
N SER A 164 -9.86 74.20 -50.74
CA SER A 164 -10.44 74.28 -52.08
C SER A 164 -9.76 75.42 -52.83
N ALA A 165 -8.62 75.14 -53.48
CA ALA A 165 -8.08 75.82 -54.68
C ALA A 165 -6.55 75.64 -54.76
N ASP A 166 -6.08 74.62 -55.46
CA ASP A 166 -5.37 74.77 -56.75
C ASP A 166 -4.54 73.52 -57.08
N ASN A 167 -4.77 72.99 -58.28
CA ASN A 167 -4.09 71.86 -58.86
C ASN A 167 -2.76 72.28 -59.51
N ASN A 168 -1.75 71.39 -59.45
CA ASN A 168 -1.08 70.74 -60.61
C ASN A 168 0.36 70.32 -60.25
N THR A 169 0.56 69.02 -59.99
CA THR A 169 1.19 68.00 -60.86
C THR A 169 2.71 68.07 -60.97
N GLU A 170 3.39 67.01 -60.52
CA GLU A 170 4.23 66.22 -61.44
C GLU A 170 4.40 64.77 -60.94
N GLU A 171 4.41 63.88 -61.93
CA GLU A 171 4.23 62.45 -61.86
C GLU A 171 5.59 61.74 -61.78
N SER A 172 5.72 60.78 -60.86
CA SER A 172 6.83 59.82 -60.89
C SER A 172 6.42 58.53 -60.18
N GLY A 173 6.10 57.53 -61.02
CA GLY A 173 6.73 56.22 -60.89
C GLY A 173 6.43 55.37 -59.66
N GLU A 174 5.47 54.48 -59.85
CA GLU A 174 5.70 53.05 -59.61
C GLU A 174 5.72 52.52 -58.16
N LYS A 175 4.54 52.00 -57.79
CA LYS A 175 4.35 50.71 -57.10
C LYS A 175 5.42 50.31 -56.08
N ARG A 176 5.40 50.94 -54.92
CA ARG A 176 5.62 50.23 -53.66
C ARG A 176 4.53 50.64 -52.69
N ARG A 177 3.45 49.84 -52.62
CA ARG A 177 2.67 49.72 -51.38
C ARG A 177 3.71 49.41 -50.31
N LYS A 178 4.12 50.44 -49.56
CA LYS A 178 5.31 50.38 -48.73
C LYS A 178 5.12 49.18 -47.81
N PRO A 179 6.01 48.17 -47.83
CA PRO A 179 5.95 47.06 -46.88
C PRO A 179 5.99 47.57 -45.45
N TRP A 180 6.39 48.82 -45.22
CA TRP A 180 6.23 49.54 -43.95
C TRP A 180 4.80 49.63 -43.42
N ALA A 181 3.75 49.73 -44.24
CA ALA A 181 2.38 49.75 -43.73
C ALA A 181 1.97 48.36 -43.21
N PHE A 182 2.27 47.30 -43.97
CA PHE A 182 2.06 45.90 -43.57
C PHE A 182 3.03 45.45 -42.46
N LEU A 183 4.26 45.96 -42.42
CA LEU A 183 5.25 45.73 -41.36
C LEU A 183 4.95 46.56 -40.11
N ALA A 184 4.34 47.73 -40.23
CA ALA A 184 3.85 48.51 -39.10
C ALA A 184 2.62 47.84 -38.50
N GLN A 185 1.73 47.30 -39.34
CA GLN A 185 0.58 46.50 -38.92
C GLN A 185 1.01 45.14 -38.33
N GLY A 186 2.04 44.49 -38.91
CA GLY A 186 2.66 43.28 -38.37
C GLY A 186 3.46 43.52 -37.10
N ARG A 187 4.18 44.66 -36.97
CA ARG A 187 4.87 45.08 -35.74
C ARG A 187 3.90 45.52 -34.65
N SER A 188 2.78 46.16 -34.99
CA SER A 188 1.74 46.52 -34.02
C SER A 188 1.00 45.27 -33.54
N PHE A 189 0.73 44.30 -34.43
CA PHE A 189 0.18 43.00 -34.07
C PHE A 189 1.14 42.17 -33.20
N LEU A 190 2.44 42.10 -33.54
CA LEU A 190 3.48 41.45 -32.73
C LEU A 190 3.78 42.18 -31.41
N ARG A 191 3.64 43.50 -31.37
CA ARG A 191 3.66 44.27 -30.12
C ARG A 191 2.41 44.03 -29.29
N ASN A 192 1.24 43.82 -29.91
CA ASN A 192 -0.01 43.49 -29.21
C ASN A 192 -0.05 42.05 -28.70
N THR A 193 0.65 41.09 -29.32
CA THR A 193 0.74 39.71 -28.80
C THR A 193 1.81 39.55 -27.71
N LYS A 194 2.84 40.41 -27.65
CA LYS A 194 3.82 40.46 -26.55
C LYS A 194 3.45 41.41 -25.41
N ARG A 195 2.65 42.45 -25.67
CA ARG A 195 2.05 43.28 -24.61
C ARG A 195 0.89 42.49 -24.04
N LYS A 196 0.90 42.22 -22.73
CA LYS A 196 -0.33 41.93 -21.98
C LYS A 196 -1.38 42.95 -22.45
N THR A 197 -2.55 42.51 -22.90
CA THR A 197 -3.62 43.41 -23.36
C THR A 197 -3.87 44.47 -22.28
N ALA A 198 -4.29 45.68 -22.66
CA ALA A 198 -4.50 46.77 -21.71
C ALA A 198 -5.35 46.34 -20.49
N GLY A 199 -6.35 45.47 -20.70
CA GLY A 199 -7.13 44.85 -19.61
C GLY A 199 -6.28 44.03 -18.62
N VAL A 200 -5.39 43.15 -19.10
CA VAL A 200 -4.52 42.31 -18.25
C VAL A 200 -3.48 43.16 -17.50
N ILE A 201 -3.02 44.26 -18.09
CA ILE A 201 -2.14 45.22 -17.39
C ILE A 201 -2.91 45.94 -16.28
N MET A 202 -4.15 46.36 -16.55
CA MET A 202 -4.99 47.03 -15.57
C MET A 202 -5.38 46.12 -14.39
N ASP A 203 -5.78 44.87 -14.63
CA ASP A 203 -6.08 43.91 -13.54
C ASP A 203 -4.87 43.67 -12.62
N TRP A 204 -3.68 43.57 -13.20
CA TRP A 204 -2.45 43.47 -12.40
C TRP A 204 -2.18 44.74 -11.57
N GLN A 205 -2.45 45.93 -12.13
CA GLN A 205 -2.31 47.20 -11.40
C GLN A 205 -3.36 47.35 -10.30
N TRP A 206 -4.61 46.96 -10.57
CA TRP A 206 -5.68 46.91 -9.57
C TRP A 206 -5.30 45.99 -8.40
N GLY A 207 -4.85 44.76 -8.69
CA GLY A 207 -4.40 43.82 -7.66
C GLY A 207 -3.15 44.30 -6.90
N LYS A 208 -2.25 45.06 -7.52
CA LYS A 208 -1.09 45.67 -6.85
C LYS A 208 -1.52 46.81 -5.93
N ALA A 209 -2.45 47.64 -6.38
CA ALA A 209 -2.99 48.75 -5.62
C ALA A 209 -3.81 48.27 -4.42
N GLY A 210 -4.72 47.31 -4.61
CA GLY A 210 -5.47 46.73 -3.49
C GLY A 210 -4.58 46.02 -2.47
N ARG A 211 -3.47 45.41 -2.90
CA ARG A 211 -2.43 44.91 -1.96
C ARG A 211 -1.76 46.02 -1.14
N ARG A 212 -1.55 47.20 -1.71
CA ARG A 212 -1.01 48.35 -0.98
C ARG A 212 -2.05 48.87 0.00
N VAL A 213 -3.28 49.11 -0.46
CA VAL A 213 -4.41 49.54 0.38
C VAL A 213 -4.55 48.62 1.60
N TRP A 214 -4.57 47.31 1.39
CA TRP A 214 -4.65 46.32 2.47
C TRP A 214 -3.54 46.44 3.52
N LYS A 215 -2.32 46.83 3.12
CA LYS A 215 -1.16 46.90 4.00
C LYS A 215 -0.97 48.25 4.69
N THR A 216 -1.38 49.33 4.03
CA THR A 216 -0.99 50.69 4.43
C THR A 216 -2.16 51.55 4.87
N VAL A 217 -3.40 51.22 4.47
CA VAL A 217 -4.59 52.01 4.81
C VAL A 217 -5.30 51.35 5.99
N ALA A 218 -5.55 52.12 7.04
CA ALA A 218 -6.30 51.65 8.19
C ALA A 218 -7.73 51.26 7.79
N PRO A 219 -8.26 50.07 8.18
CA PRO A 219 -9.59 49.61 7.78
C PRO A 219 -10.73 50.57 8.14
N GLU A 220 -10.57 51.33 9.22
CA GLU A 220 -11.53 52.32 9.71
C GLU A 220 -11.76 53.45 8.69
N LEU A 221 -10.75 53.78 7.88
CA LEU A 221 -10.82 54.82 6.84
C LEU A 221 -11.66 54.41 5.63
N LEU A 222 -11.95 53.11 5.50
CA LEU A 222 -12.75 52.54 4.41
C LEU A 222 -14.11 52.04 4.92
N ALA A 223 -14.45 52.30 6.18
CA ALA A 223 -15.75 51.96 6.75
C ALA A 223 -16.87 52.73 6.05
N ASN A 224 -18.03 52.09 5.87
CA ASN A 224 -19.20 52.58 5.13
C ASN A 224 -18.96 52.84 3.64
N THR A 225 -17.92 52.26 3.05
CA THR A 225 -17.64 52.35 1.60
C THR A 225 -17.81 51.01 0.90
N SER A 226 -17.82 51.01 -0.45
CA SER A 226 -17.84 49.79 -1.26
C SER A 226 -16.66 48.85 -0.95
N ALA A 227 -15.54 49.38 -0.43
CA ALA A 227 -14.36 48.60 -0.06
C ALA A 227 -14.52 47.82 1.26
N GLU A 228 -15.45 48.21 2.15
CA GLU A 228 -15.64 47.57 3.45
C GLU A 228 -16.01 46.08 3.33
N SER A 229 -16.94 45.76 2.43
CA SER A 229 -17.38 44.39 2.20
C SER A 229 -16.23 43.47 1.73
N VAL A 230 -15.33 44.02 0.91
CA VAL A 230 -14.14 43.32 0.40
C VAL A 230 -13.13 43.12 1.52
N LEU A 231 -12.89 44.14 2.35
CA LEU A 231 -12.02 44.05 3.52
C LEU A 231 -12.49 43.00 4.53
N ALA A 232 -13.80 42.94 4.81
CA ALA A 232 -14.37 41.93 5.70
C ALA A 232 -14.16 40.50 5.15
N GLY A 233 -14.35 40.29 3.85
CA GLY A 233 -14.07 39.03 3.17
C GLY A 233 -12.59 38.62 3.22
N MET A 234 -11.68 39.58 3.03
CA MET A 234 -10.25 39.36 3.13
C MET A 234 -9.79 39.02 4.55
N LYS A 235 -10.27 39.75 5.58
CA LYS A 235 -9.99 39.45 6.99
C LYS A 235 -10.42 38.03 7.35
N LYS A 236 -11.61 37.61 6.91
CA LYS A 236 -12.12 36.25 7.16
C LYS A 236 -11.23 35.18 6.51
N LEU A 237 -10.78 35.40 5.27
CA LEU A 237 -9.89 34.47 4.58
C LEU A 237 -8.48 34.43 5.18
N GLN A 238 -7.96 35.57 5.63
CA GLN A 238 -6.68 35.62 6.33
C GLN A 238 -6.75 34.88 7.67
N ALA A 239 -7.79 35.11 8.48
CA ALA A 239 -8.00 34.37 9.72
C ALA A 239 -8.11 32.85 9.46
N ARG A 240 -8.78 32.44 8.38
CA ARG A 240 -8.82 31.03 7.97
C ARG A 240 -7.45 30.50 7.56
N GLN A 241 -6.63 31.29 6.86
CA GLN A 241 -5.27 30.93 6.48
C GLN A 241 -4.36 30.74 7.71
N GLU A 242 -4.47 31.62 8.70
CA GLU A 242 -3.75 31.50 9.97
C GLU A 242 -4.21 30.26 10.76
N ALA A 243 -5.52 29.99 10.79
CA ALA A 243 -6.05 28.77 11.40
C ALA A 243 -5.56 27.49 10.69
N ILE A 244 -5.46 27.49 9.37
CA ILE A 244 -4.88 26.38 8.60
C ILE A 244 -3.40 26.20 8.95
N ALA A 245 -2.61 27.28 9.00
CA ALA A 245 -1.20 27.21 9.36
C ALA A 245 -1.00 26.65 10.79
N GLY A 246 -1.81 27.09 11.75
CA GLY A 246 -1.81 26.54 13.11
C GLY A 246 -2.17 25.05 13.13
N ARG A 247 -3.16 24.63 12.34
CA ARG A 247 -3.53 23.21 12.22
C ARG A 247 -2.43 22.39 11.56
N GLU A 248 -1.77 22.89 10.52
CA GLU A 248 -0.64 22.21 9.87
C GLU A 248 0.53 22.00 10.83
N ALA A 249 0.85 22.99 11.67
CA ALA A 249 1.88 22.85 12.70
C ALA A 249 1.51 21.76 13.72
N ALA A 250 0.26 21.75 14.20
CA ALA A 250 -0.23 20.71 15.10
C ALA A 250 -0.20 19.31 14.45
N LEU A 251 -0.57 19.20 13.16
CA LEU A 251 -0.49 17.94 12.42
C LEU A 251 0.96 17.46 12.27
N ALA A 252 1.91 18.37 12.05
CA ALA A 252 3.33 18.02 11.96
C ALA A 252 3.88 17.48 13.29
N GLU A 253 3.48 18.09 14.42
CA GLU A 253 3.82 17.60 15.76
C GLU A 253 3.22 16.21 16.03
N GLN A 254 1.94 16.02 15.69
CA GLN A 254 1.27 14.72 15.81
C GLN A 254 1.95 13.64 14.96
N LEU A 255 2.29 13.95 13.69
CA LEU A 255 3.03 13.05 12.82
C LEU A 255 4.41 12.72 13.36
N SER A 256 5.12 13.70 13.93
CA SER A 256 6.42 13.47 14.55
C SER A 256 6.32 12.57 15.78
N SER A 257 5.28 12.73 16.62
CA SER A 257 5.04 11.83 17.76
C SER A 257 4.75 10.39 17.29
N LEU A 258 3.92 10.23 16.26
CA LEU A 258 3.61 8.92 15.68
C LEU A 258 4.84 8.26 15.05
N ASP A 259 5.69 9.03 14.38
CA ASP A 259 6.93 8.50 13.80
C ASP A 259 7.91 8.07 14.91
N SER A 260 7.91 8.73 16.09
CA SER A 260 8.65 8.30 17.28
C SER A 260 8.10 7.00 17.87
N ASP A 261 6.77 6.90 18.03
CA ASP A 261 6.11 5.68 18.50
C ASP A 261 6.40 4.49 17.57
N LEU A 262 6.34 4.72 16.25
CA LEU A 262 6.68 3.71 15.25
C LEU A 262 8.17 3.34 15.28
N ALA A 263 9.07 4.26 15.64
CA ALA A 263 10.49 3.98 15.76
C ALA A 263 10.80 3.01 16.91
N GLY A 264 10.08 3.11 18.03
CA GLY A 264 10.20 2.23 19.19
C GLY A 264 9.70 0.79 18.96
N MET A 265 9.01 0.51 17.85
CA MET A 265 8.50 -0.82 17.53
C MET A 265 9.57 -1.74 16.92
N PRO A 266 9.54 -3.05 17.24
CA PRO A 266 10.52 -4.01 16.74
C PRO A 266 10.47 -4.15 15.21
N GLY A 267 11.64 -4.36 14.62
CA GLY A 267 11.83 -4.45 13.16
C GLY A 267 12.43 -3.19 12.54
N LYS A 268 12.88 -3.30 11.29
CA LYS A 268 13.50 -2.20 10.53
C LYS A 268 12.65 -1.79 9.33
N GLY A 269 12.77 -0.54 8.92
CA GLY A 269 12.12 0.00 7.71
C GLY A 269 10.77 0.68 7.99
N SER A 270 9.95 0.80 6.94
CA SER A 270 8.62 1.43 7.00
C SER A 270 7.65 0.63 7.86
N ALA A 271 6.60 1.28 8.40
CA ALA A 271 5.56 0.65 9.21
C ALA A 271 5.04 -0.64 8.56
N ARG A 272 4.62 -0.57 7.29
CA ARG A 272 4.21 -1.74 6.50
C ARG A 272 5.23 -2.88 6.47
N LYS A 273 6.53 -2.59 6.31
CA LYS A 273 7.60 -3.62 6.32
C LYS A 273 7.77 -4.24 7.71
N ARG A 274 7.68 -3.43 8.77
CA ARG A 274 7.72 -3.91 10.16
C ARG A 274 6.53 -4.81 10.46
N GLY A 275 5.32 -4.39 10.07
CA GLY A 275 4.09 -5.19 10.19
C GLY A 275 4.22 -6.56 9.54
N GLY A 276 4.61 -6.62 8.26
CA GLY A 276 4.83 -7.89 7.58
C GLY A 276 5.98 -8.74 8.14
N SER A 277 6.95 -8.13 8.84
CA SER A 277 7.98 -8.88 9.57
C SER A 277 7.41 -9.47 10.87
N MET A 278 6.61 -8.70 11.61
CA MET A 278 6.00 -9.14 12.86
C MET A 278 4.94 -10.22 12.62
N GLU A 279 4.15 -10.11 11.55
CA GLU A 279 3.19 -11.16 11.15
C GLU A 279 3.90 -12.49 10.89
N ARG A 280 5.06 -12.46 10.20
CA ARG A 280 5.88 -13.66 9.99
C ARG A 280 6.46 -14.22 11.28
N MET A 281 6.86 -13.36 12.23
CA MET A 281 7.30 -13.82 13.55
C MET A 281 6.15 -14.46 14.33
N VAL A 282 4.95 -13.87 14.32
CA VAL A 282 3.75 -14.47 14.93
C VAL A 282 3.46 -15.84 14.33
N GLU A 283 3.50 -15.95 13.00
CA GLU A 283 3.26 -17.22 12.32
C GLU A 283 4.32 -18.29 12.67
N SER A 284 5.60 -17.90 12.71
CA SER A 284 6.69 -18.80 13.14
C SER A 284 6.47 -19.29 14.57
N ARG A 285 6.16 -18.36 15.48
CA ARG A 285 5.91 -18.66 16.90
C ARG A 285 4.67 -19.51 17.10
N LYS A 286 3.61 -19.33 16.29
CA LYS A 286 2.42 -20.19 16.29
C LYS A 286 2.76 -21.63 15.88
N LYS A 287 3.64 -21.82 14.90
CA LYS A 287 4.14 -23.15 14.51
C LYS A 287 4.99 -23.79 15.59
N GLU A 288 5.86 -23.01 16.24
CA GLU A 288 6.65 -23.48 17.39
C GLU A 288 5.72 -23.91 18.53
N LEU A 289 4.72 -23.10 18.87
CA LEU A 289 3.71 -23.41 19.89
C LEU A 289 2.93 -24.69 19.56
N GLN A 290 2.54 -24.90 18.30
CA GLN A 290 1.92 -26.15 17.86
C GLN A 290 2.86 -27.35 18.06
N GLY A 291 4.15 -27.18 17.76
CA GLY A 291 5.17 -28.20 18.03
C GLY A 291 5.29 -28.53 19.51
N GLU A 292 5.31 -27.53 20.39
CA GLU A 292 5.32 -27.73 21.84
C GLU A 292 4.08 -28.47 22.33
N PHE A 293 2.89 -28.13 21.82
CA PHE A 293 1.66 -28.86 22.13
C PHE A 293 1.71 -30.31 21.64
N LEU A 294 2.22 -30.58 20.45
CA LEU A 294 2.41 -31.94 19.95
C LEU A 294 3.31 -32.77 20.88
N ILE A 295 4.46 -32.22 21.28
CA ILE A 295 5.40 -32.87 22.20
C ILE A 295 4.71 -33.15 23.55
N LEU A 296 3.93 -32.19 24.04
CA LEU A 296 3.22 -32.29 25.29
C LEU A 296 2.14 -33.38 25.24
N GLY A 297 1.35 -33.44 24.16
CA GLY A 297 0.39 -34.52 23.91
C GLY A 297 1.05 -35.90 23.84
N ARG A 298 2.16 -36.03 23.12
CA ARG A 298 2.94 -37.29 23.04
C ARG A 298 3.46 -37.72 24.39
N SER A 299 4.08 -36.81 25.14
CA SER A 299 4.62 -37.08 26.47
C SER A 299 3.55 -37.53 27.48
N TYR A 300 2.29 -37.14 27.29
CA TYR A 300 1.17 -37.60 28.10
C TYR A 300 0.75 -39.02 27.76
N VAL A 301 0.60 -39.32 26.47
CA VAL A 301 0.23 -40.66 26.01
C VAL A 301 1.31 -41.69 26.34
N GLU A 302 2.59 -41.33 26.26
CA GLU A 302 3.73 -42.21 26.57
C GLU A 302 3.94 -42.43 28.08
N GLY A 303 3.16 -41.77 28.94
CA GLY A 303 3.30 -41.87 30.40
C GLY A 303 4.51 -41.09 30.97
N ASN A 304 5.14 -40.23 30.16
CA ASN A 304 6.29 -39.41 30.53
C ASN A 304 5.93 -38.15 31.31
N THR A 305 4.63 -37.84 31.44
CA THR A 305 4.14 -36.76 32.31
C THR A 305 3.39 -37.37 33.49
N GLY A 306 3.94 -37.18 34.69
CA GLY A 306 3.32 -37.66 35.93
C GLY A 306 1.90 -37.10 36.10
N ALA A 307 0.98 -37.99 36.52
CA ALA A 307 -0.37 -37.76 37.01
C ALA A 307 -1.03 -36.39 36.68
N LEU A 308 -1.12 -36.04 35.39
CA LEU A 308 -1.97 -34.92 34.97
C LEU A 308 -3.43 -35.35 35.11
N ASN A 309 -4.17 -34.61 35.92
CA ASN A 309 -5.48 -35.02 36.40
C ASN A 309 -6.45 -35.18 35.21
N PRO A 310 -6.92 -36.41 34.91
CA PRO A 310 -7.72 -36.70 33.71
C PRO A 310 -9.13 -36.12 33.79
N GLU A 311 -9.49 -35.37 34.83
CA GLU A 311 -10.85 -34.87 35.07
C GLU A 311 -11.31 -33.79 34.08
N ASN A 312 -10.39 -33.12 33.37
CA ASN A 312 -10.75 -32.13 32.37
C ASN A 312 -11.47 -32.80 31.16
N GLN A 313 -12.72 -32.41 30.91
CA GLN A 313 -13.56 -32.97 29.86
C GLN A 313 -12.94 -32.82 28.45
N ALA A 314 -12.22 -31.73 28.18
CA ALA A 314 -11.53 -31.52 26.92
C ALA A 314 -10.39 -32.54 26.72
N VAL A 315 -9.61 -32.80 27.78
CA VAL A 315 -8.54 -33.81 27.79
C VAL A 315 -9.13 -35.21 27.59
N LYS A 316 -10.22 -35.57 28.28
CA LYS A 316 -10.90 -36.87 28.09
C LYS A 316 -11.38 -37.07 26.65
N LYS A 317 -11.99 -36.03 26.05
CA LYS A 317 -12.50 -36.08 24.68
C LYS A 317 -11.37 -36.23 23.67
N ALA A 318 -10.31 -35.44 23.80
CA ALA A 318 -9.13 -35.51 22.92
C ALA A 318 -8.41 -36.86 23.06
N LEU A 319 -8.23 -37.38 24.28
CA LEU A 319 -7.63 -38.67 24.53
C LEU A 319 -8.45 -39.83 23.93
N LYS A 320 -9.79 -39.76 24.03
CA LYS A 320 -10.67 -40.77 23.42
C LYS A 320 -10.55 -40.77 21.89
N ALA A 321 -10.58 -39.59 21.27
CA ALA A 321 -10.41 -39.44 19.83
C ALA A 321 -9.05 -39.97 19.37
N TRP A 322 -7.96 -39.59 20.07
CA TRP A 322 -6.62 -40.09 19.78
C TRP A 322 -6.55 -41.63 19.86
N LYS A 323 -7.11 -42.25 20.92
CA LYS A 323 -7.14 -43.72 21.06
C LYS A 323 -7.89 -44.41 19.91
N GLU A 324 -8.99 -43.81 19.44
CA GLU A 324 -9.76 -44.34 18.33
C GLU A 324 -8.95 -44.33 17.04
N VAL A 325 -8.31 -43.20 16.71
CA VAL A 325 -7.45 -43.08 15.52
C VAL A 325 -6.23 -44.00 15.62
N SER A 326 -5.54 -44.02 16.76
CA SER A 326 -4.38 -44.88 16.99
C SER A 326 -4.74 -46.36 16.82
N SER A 327 -5.93 -46.79 17.27
CA SER A 327 -6.43 -48.15 17.03
C SER A 327 -6.73 -48.44 15.56
N ARG A 328 -7.25 -47.47 14.78
CA ARG A 328 -7.45 -47.63 13.33
C ARG A 328 -6.11 -47.77 12.59
N ILE A 329 -5.13 -46.94 12.95
CA ILE A 329 -3.76 -46.99 12.40
C ILE A 329 -3.16 -48.37 12.64
N GLN A 330 -3.23 -48.87 13.88
CA GLN A 330 -2.68 -50.18 14.23
C GLN A 330 -3.32 -51.30 13.39
N LYS A 331 -4.65 -51.32 13.25
CA LYS A 331 -5.33 -52.32 12.40
C LYS A 331 -4.90 -52.24 10.94
N LYS A 332 -4.74 -51.03 10.40
CA LYS A 332 -4.29 -50.86 9.00
C LYS A 332 -2.84 -51.26 8.81
N GLN A 333 -1.98 -51.06 9.81
CA GLN A 333 -0.60 -51.54 9.80
C GLN A 333 -0.55 -53.07 9.84
N GLU A 334 -1.36 -53.71 10.70
CA GLU A 334 -1.49 -55.17 10.71
C GLU A 334 -1.95 -55.72 9.35
N GLU A 335 -2.93 -55.06 8.70
CA GLU A 335 -3.37 -55.41 7.35
C GLU A 335 -2.26 -55.21 6.29
N ALA A 336 -1.49 -54.13 6.37
CA ALA A 336 -0.37 -53.86 5.47
C ALA A 336 0.76 -54.87 5.66
N ASP A 337 1.04 -55.29 6.89
CA ASP A 337 2.04 -56.32 7.21
C ASP A 337 1.63 -57.69 6.67
N ILE A 338 0.34 -58.05 6.76
CA ILE A 338 -0.21 -59.27 6.15
C ILE A 338 -0.03 -59.23 4.62
N LEU A 339 -0.32 -58.10 3.98
CA LEU A 339 -0.13 -57.94 2.53
C LEU A 339 1.35 -58.03 2.13
N CYS A 340 2.25 -57.42 2.92
CA CYS A 340 3.69 -57.53 2.73
C CYS A 340 4.18 -58.99 2.86
N ALA A 341 3.69 -59.73 3.85
CA ALA A 341 4.01 -61.15 4.03
C ALA A 341 3.47 -62.00 2.86
N HIS A 342 2.27 -61.70 2.36
CA HIS A 342 1.69 -62.38 1.20
C HIS A 342 2.49 -62.10 -0.09
N LYS A 343 2.94 -60.86 -0.30
CA LYS A 343 3.85 -60.51 -1.39
C LYS A 343 5.14 -61.32 -1.32
N ALA A 344 5.77 -61.41 -0.15
CA ALA A 344 7.00 -62.17 0.05
C ALA A 344 6.80 -63.67 -0.24
N LEU A 345 5.65 -64.23 0.15
CA LEU A 345 5.27 -65.60 -0.19
C LEU A 345 5.18 -65.80 -1.72
N LEU A 346 4.49 -64.92 -2.44
CA LEU A 346 4.36 -65.01 -3.89
C LEU A 346 5.71 -64.90 -4.61
N GLU A 347 6.59 -64.03 -4.13
CA GLU A 347 7.96 -63.90 -4.66
C GLU A 347 8.74 -65.20 -4.46
N SER A 348 8.66 -65.81 -3.27
CA SER A 348 9.29 -67.11 -3.01
C SER A 348 8.73 -68.24 -3.90
N GLN A 349 7.43 -68.24 -4.19
CA GLN A 349 6.80 -69.23 -5.06
C GLN A 349 7.22 -69.05 -6.53
N GLU A 350 7.33 -67.81 -7.01
CA GLU A 350 7.85 -67.51 -8.35
C GLU A 350 9.31 -67.98 -8.47
N GLU A 351 10.15 -67.76 -7.45
CA GLU A 351 11.52 -68.27 -7.42
C GLU A 351 11.58 -69.80 -7.45
N ILE A 352 10.72 -70.48 -6.68
CA ILE A 352 10.63 -71.94 -6.69
C ILE A 352 10.24 -72.43 -8.09
N LYS A 353 9.25 -71.81 -8.74
CA LYS A 353 8.84 -72.17 -10.11
C LYS A 353 10.00 -71.99 -11.11
N ILE A 354 10.76 -70.90 -11.00
CA ILE A 354 11.94 -70.67 -11.85
C ILE A 354 13.02 -71.73 -11.59
N LYS A 355 13.32 -72.04 -10.32
CA LYS A 355 14.30 -73.07 -9.95
C LYS A 355 13.86 -74.46 -10.41
N ALA A 356 12.59 -74.82 -10.24
CA ALA A 356 12.01 -76.07 -10.73
C ALA A 356 12.14 -76.18 -12.25
N GLY A 357 11.83 -75.12 -13.01
CA GLY A 357 12.02 -75.09 -14.46
C GLY A 357 13.49 -75.28 -14.89
N LYS A 358 14.45 -74.73 -14.14
CA LYS A 358 15.89 -74.97 -14.38
C LYS A 358 16.28 -76.42 -14.10
N ILE A 359 15.76 -77.00 -13.00
CA ILE A 359 16.00 -78.41 -12.65
C ILE A 359 15.48 -79.31 -13.78
N SER A 360 14.25 -79.10 -14.26
CA SER A 360 13.70 -79.91 -15.36
C SER A 360 14.57 -79.84 -16.62
N ARG A 361 15.10 -78.67 -16.99
CA ARG A 361 16.03 -78.53 -18.12
C ARG A 361 17.34 -79.29 -17.89
N LEU A 362 17.91 -79.20 -16.68
CA LEU A 362 19.13 -79.93 -16.33
C LEU A 362 18.89 -81.45 -16.33
N GLU A 363 17.74 -81.92 -15.86
CA GLU A 363 17.37 -83.34 -15.92
C GLU A 363 17.27 -83.86 -17.37
N GLU A 364 16.72 -83.06 -18.29
CA GLU A 364 16.69 -83.38 -19.72
C GLU A 364 18.11 -83.44 -20.32
N GLU A 365 18.98 -82.49 -19.98
CA GLU A 365 20.39 -82.52 -20.40
C GLU A 365 21.12 -83.75 -19.88
N VAL A 366 20.92 -84.12 -18.60
CA VAL A 366 21.51 -85.32 -18.02
C VAL A 366 21.01 -86.57 -18.73
N LYS A 367 19.70 -86.69 -19.00
CA LYS A 367 19.12 -87.81 -19.76
C LYS A 367 19.73 -87.89 -21.16
N SER A 368 19.87 -86.76 -21.86
CA SER A 368 20.49 -86.67 -23.18
C SER A 368 21.97 -87.10 -23.16
N ARG A 369 22.76 -86.58 -22.20
CA ARG A 369 24.18 -86.98 -22.02
C ARG A 369 24.31 -88.46 -21.66
N GLN A 370 23.45 -88.99 -20.79
CA GLN A 370 23.43 -90.41 -20.45
C GLN A 370 23.11 -91.28 -21.67
N ALA A 371 22.14 -90.87 -22.51
CA ALA A 371 21.83 -91.56 -23.76
C ALA A 371 23.05 -91.58 -24.70
N ARG A 372 23.75 -90.45 -24.83
CA ARG A 372 24.97 -90.35 -25.64
C ARG A 372 26.12 -91.21 -25.11
N ILE A 373 26.34 -91.24 -23.80
CA ILE A 373 27.33 -92.13 -23.18
C ILE A 373 26.99 -93.60 -23.44
N ARG A 374 25.70 -93.99 -23.36
CA ARG A 374 25.27 -95.36 -23.69
C ARG A 374 25.54 -95.71 -25.16
N ALA A 375 25.30 -94.78 -26.08
CA ALA A 375 25.61 -94.97 -27.50
C ALA A 375 27.12 -95.14 -27.73
N LEU A 376 27.95 -94.24 -27.20
CA LEU A 376 29.41 -94.33 -27.30
C LEU A 376 29.97 -95.60 -26.66
N LYS A 377 29.43 -96.05 -25.52
CA LYS A 377 29.81 -97.32 -24.89
C LYS A 377 29.48 -98.55 -25.76
N LYS A 378 28.41 -98.49 -26.56
CA LYS A 378 28.08 -99.58 -27.50
C LYS A 378 29.07 -99.60 -28.66
N GLU A 379 29.40 -98.44 -29.22
CA GLU A 379 30.40 -98.30 -30.29
C GLU A 379 31.78 -98.81 -29.83
N LEU A 380 32.23 -98.42 -28.63
CA LEU A 380 33.49 -98.89 -28.03
C LEU A 380 33.57 -100.39 -27.77
N LYS A 381 32.43 -101.07 -27.60
CA LYS A 381 32.39 -102.54 -27.43
C LYS A 381 32.35 -103.29 -28.77
N ALA A 382 31.99 -102.60 -29.85
CA ALA A 382 31.92 -103.16 -31.19
C ALA A 382 33.26 -103.06 -31.93
N LEU A 383 34.11 -102.10 -31.54
CA LEU A 383 35.54 -102.05 -31.81
C LEU A 383 36.30 -103.02 -30.90
#